data_AF-A0A0D2HUP4-F1
#
_entry.id   AF-A0A0D2HUP4-F1
#
_cell.length_a   1.000
_cell.length_b   1.000
_cell.length_c   1.000
_cell.angle_alpha   90.00
_cell.angle_beta   90.00
_cell.angle_gamma   90.00
#
_symmetry.space_group_name_H-M   'P 1'
#
loop_
_entity.id
_entity.type
_entity.pdbx_description
1 polymer ?
#
loop_
_entity_poly.entity_id
_entity_poly.type
_entity_poly.pdbx_seq_one_letter_code
_entity_poly.pdbx_strand_id
1 'polypeptide(L)'
;MSSIQTCADSLATFFKRKNAFELFSAFLNGMSVVAQFVEVLQGSSALEEIGQKIHRELEAQTGLTAPKTFTKQVHKVIVHETSLAHEDGARHFHFLYHHDTDWRGYFFDIVSREPLPPNLLSVSENLDPLCLWMAFLRQYIDEHDKKTRFHLIIPAYRPLVIKDPLIFPADLFPFTVQGLVHDSKAYVWLNLPTMTKPPPIPSN
;
A
#
# COMPACT_ATOMS: atom_id res chain seq x y z
N MET A 1 5.82 -6.92 16.60
CA MET A 1 6.53 -5.68 16.21
C MET A 1 6.05 -5.32 14.83
N SER A 2 5.43 -4.15 14.66
CA SER A 2 5.09 -3.62 13.33
C SER A 2 6.36 -3.20 12.61
N SER A 3 6.56 -3.63 11.38
CA SER A 3 7.71 -3.29 10.54
C SER A 3 7.31 -2.36 9.40
N ILE A 4 8.11 -1.31 9.20
CA ILE A 4 8.11 -0.52 7.97
C ILE A 4 9.42 -0.85 7.27
N GLN A 5 9.34 -1.38 6.06
CA GLN A 5 10.50 -1.54 5.21
C GLN A 5 10.55 -0.41 4.19
N THR A 6 11.53 0.46 4.36
CA THR A 6 11.77 1.60 3.49
C THR A 6 12.75 1.24 2.38
N CYS A 7 12.45 1.61 1.14
CA CYS A 7 13.36 1.45 0.01
C CYS A 7 14.41 2.57 0.03
N ALA A 8 15.57 2.30 0.63
CA ALA A 8 16.62 3.30 0.84
C ALA A 8 17.13 3.92 -0.48
N ASP A 9 17.32 3.11 -1.52
CA ASP A 9 17.77 3.58 -2.84
C ASP A 9 16.74 4.50 -3.50
N SER A 10 15.46 4.17 -3.35
CA SER A 10 14.33 5.00 -3.79
C SER A 10 14.38 6.37 -3.11
N LEU A 11 14.45 6.40 -1.78
CA LEU A 11 14.54 7.66 -1.04
C LEU A 11 15.77 8.48 -1.43
N ALA A 12 16.94 7.83 -1.53
CA ALA A 12 18.19 8.50 -1.89
C ALA A 12 18.10 9.15 -3.29
N THR A 13 17.41 8.49 -4.22
CA THR A 13 17.18 8.99 -5.58
C THR A 13 16.31 10.26 -5.58
N PHE A 14 15.25 10.29 -4.77
CA PHE A 14 14.26 11.36 -4.80
C PHE A 14 14.57 12.55 -3.89
N PHE A 15 15.24 12.34 -2.76
CA PHE A 15 15.50 13.37 -1.76
C PHE A 15 16.95 13.91 -1.79
N LYS A 16 17.63 13.79 -2.95
CA LYS A 16 19.00 14.26 -3.26
C LYS A 16 19.60 15.18 -2.18
N ARG A 17 20.38 14.60 -1.25
CA ARG A 17 21.19 15.19 -0.14
C ARG A 17 20.70 15.10 1.31
N LYS A 18 19.52 14.56 1.63
CA LYS A 18 19.23 14.12 3.03
C LYS A 18 19.42 12.61 3.10
N ASN A 19 20.27 12.12 4.01
CA ASN A 19 20.52 10.68 4.13
C ASN A 19 19.15 9.99 4.37
N ALA A 20 18.78 8.99 3.56
CA ALA A 20 17.54 8.22 3.74
C ALA A 20 17.41 7.70 5.19
N PHE A 21 18.55 7.37 5.79
CA PHE A 21 18.69 7.03 7.19
C PHE A 21 18.34 8.16 8.16
N GLU A 22 18.69 9.42 7.88
CA GLU A 22 18.34 10.57 8.73
C GLU A 22 16.84 10.87 8.68
N LEU A 23 16.22 10.80 7.49
CA LEU A 23 14.77 10.94 7.34
C LEU A 23 14.03 9.85 8.11
N PHE A 24 14.46 8.59 7.95
CA PHE A 24 13.87 7.47 8.66
C PHE A 24 14.10 7.55 10.17
N SER A 25 15.30 7.96 10.61
CA SER A 25 15.61 8.14 12.03
C SER A 25 14.83 9.30 12.65
N ALA A 26 14.66 10.41 11.93
CA ALA A 26 13.84 11.54 12.37
C ALA A 26 12.37 11.11 12.55
N PHE A 27 11.85 10.31 11.63
CA PHE A 27 10.53 9.71 11.75
C PHE A 27 10.43 8.80 12.99
N LEU A 28 11.36 7.86 13.18
CA LEU A 28 11.35 6.96 14.35
C LEU A 28 11.44 7.72 15.68
N ASN A 29 12.27 8.77 15.75
CA ASN A 29 12.41 9.59 16.95
C ASN A 29 11.15 10.42 17.24
N GLY A 30 10.39 10.80 16.21
CA GLY A 30 9.12 11.52 16.34
C GLY A 30 7.92 10.62 16.66
N MET A 31 8.01 9.31 16.39
CA MET A 31 6.95 8.35 16.66
C MET A 31 6.89 7.96 18.15
N SER A 32 6.02 8.62 18.93
CA SER A 32 5.40 8.00 20.11
C SER A 32 4.06 7.41 19.69
N VAL A 33 4.02 6.18 19.17
CA VAL A 33 2.75 5.59 18.68
C VAL A 33 2.50 4.20 19.27
N VAL A 34 1.36 4.08 19.93
CA VAL A 34 0.68 2.81 20.22
C VAL A 34 0.07 2.32 18.91
N ALA A 35 0.63 1.28 18.29
CA ALA A 35 0.05 0.69 17.08
C ALA A 35 -1.31 0.05 17.44
N GLN A 36 -2.38 0.45 16.76
CA GLN A 36 -3.64 -0.28 16.80
C GLN A 36 -3.54 -1.44 15.79
N PHE A 37 -4.04 -2.60 16.19
CA PHE A 37 -4.13 -3.75 15.30
C PHE A 37 -5.45 -3.65 14.56
N VAL A 38 -5.38 -3.62 13.23
CA VAL A 38 -6.55 -3.67 12.35
C VAL A 38 -6.99 -5.13 12.21
N GLU A 39 -8.27 -5.42 12.46
CA GLU A 39 -8.90 -6.70 12.19
C GLU A 39 -9.05 -6.90 10.68
N VAL A 40 -8.34 -7.90 10.16
CA VAL A 40 -8.35 -8.28 8.75
C VAL A 40 -8.96 -9.67 8.61
N LEU A 41 -10.03 -9.79 7.83
CA LEU A 41 -10.56 -11.09 7.40
C LEU A 41 -10.03 -11.45 6.01
N GLN A 42 -9.80 -12.76 5.81
CA GLN A 42 -9.30 -13.30 4.55
C GLN A 42 -10.03 -14.59 4.16
N GLY A 43 -10.16 -14.83 2.84
CA GLY A 43 -10.70 -16.09 2.30
C GLY A 43 -12.20 -16.29 2.58
N SER A 44 -12.61 -17.53 2.87
CA SER A 44 -14.01 -17.92 3.14
C SER A 44 -14.73 -17.02 4.16
N SER A 45 -14.05 -16.62 5.23
CA SER A 45 -14.63 -15.72 6.25
C SER A 45 -14.87 -14.30 5.72
N ALA A 46 -14.00 -13.81 4.82
CA ALA A 46 -14.21 -12.53 4.14
C ALA A 46 -15.35 -12.62 3.11
N LEU A 47 -15.51 -13.77 2.44
CA LEU A 47 -16.57 -14.00 1.46
C LEU A 47 -17.97 -14.02 2.08
N GLU A 48 -18.10 -14.68 3.23
CA GLU A 48 -19.33 -14.71 4.01
C GLU A 48 -19.77 -13.30 4.40
N GLU A 49 -18.82 -12.47 4.87
CA GLU A 49 -19.06 -11.09 5.26
C GLU A 49 -19.54 -10.20 4.11
N ILE A 50 -18.95 -10.31 2.92
CA ILE A 50 -19.33 -9.51 1.74
C ILE A 50 -20.61 -10.07 1.08
N GLY A 51 -21.15 -11.20 1.57
CA GLY A 51 -22.31 -11.87 0.98
C GLY A 51 -22.06 -12.42 -0.43
N GLN A 52 -20.79 -12.58 -0.84
CA GLN A 52 -20.42 -13.07 -2.16
C GLN A 52 -20.06 -14.56 -2.10
N LYS A 53 -20.85 -15.40 -2.79
CA LYS A 53 -20.44 -16.78 -3.10
C LYS A 53 -19.39 -16.74 -4.22
N ILE A 54 -18.13 -16.48 -3.89
CA ILE A 54 -17.02 -16.76 -4.82
C ILE A 54 -16.80 -18.27 -4.82
N HIS A 55 -16.70 -18.85 -6.02
CA HIS A 55 -16.61 -20.30 -6.22
C HIS A 55 -15.38 -20.85 -5.48
N ARG A 56 -15.58 -21.85 -4.60
CA ARG A 56 -14.57 -22.46 -3.70
C ARG A 56 -13.35 -23.07 -4.40
N GLU A 57 -13.30 -23.07 -5.73
CA GLU A 57 -12.21 -23.67 -6.51
C GLU A 57 -10.85 -23.00 -6.29
N LEU A 58 -10.81 -21.71 -5.90
CA LEU A 58 -9.54 -21.01 -5.66
C LEU A 58 -8.90 -21.34 -4.30
N GLU A 59 -9.68 -21.84 -3.33
CA GLU A 59 -9.20 -22.06 -1.95
C GLU A 59 -8.53 -23.42 -1.74
N ALA A 60 -8.90 -24.44 -2.53
CA ALA A 60 -8.51 -25.82 -2.27
C ALA A 60 -7.18 -26.27 -2.92
N GLN A 61 -6.60 -25.52 -3.87
CA GLN A 61 -5.54 -26.06 -4.73
C GLN A 61 -4.08 -25.63 -4.45
N THR A 62 -3.78 -24.69 -3.54
CA THR A 62 -2.40 -24.15 -3.47
C THR A 62 -1.85 -23.86 -2.07
N GLY A 63 -2.18 -24.65 -1.06
CA GLY A 63 -1.67 -24.46 0.31
C GLY A 63 -0.14 -24.48 0.49
N LEU A 64 0.63 -25.04 -0.46
CA LEU A 64 2.11 -25.07 -0.41
C LEU A 64 2.82 -24.15 -1.42
N THR A 65 2.15 -23.75 -2.51
CA THR A 65 2.72 -22.91 -3.58
C THR A 65 2.14 -21.50 -3.61
N ALA A 66 1.11 -21.23 -2.81
CA ALA A 66 0.44 -19.94 -2.74
C ALA A 66 1.42 -18.80 -2.41
N PRO A 67 2.32 -18.88 -1.42
CA PRO A 67 3.22 -17.76 -1.14
C PRO A 67 4.14 -17.45 -2.32
N LYS A 68 4.80 -18.46 -2.90
CA LYS A 68 5.69 -18.28 -4.07
C LYS A 68 4.96 -17.74 -5.30
N THR A 69 3.74 -18.21 -5.55
CA THR A 69 2.94 -17.76 -6.70
C THR A 69 2.44 -16.34 -6.47
N PHE A 70 1.96 -16.06 -5.26
CA PHE A 70 1.55 -14.74 -4.83
C PHE A 70 2.70 -13.74 -4.92
N THR A 71 3.91 -14.08 -4.46
CA THR A 71 5.08 -13.23 -4.59
C THR A 71 5.33 -12.79 -6.03
N LYS A 72 5.24 -13.70 -7.00
CA LYS A 72 5.39 -13.37 -8.43
C LYS A 72 4.31 -12.40 -8.89
N GLN A 73 3.07 -12.57 -8.39
CA GLN A 73 1.98 -11.66 -8.66
C GLN A 73 2.23 -10.27 -8.05
N VAL A 74 2.66 -10.20 -6.78
CA VAL A 74 3.01 -8.94 -6.10
C VAL A 74 4.05 -8.16 -6.90
N HIS A 75 5.15 -8.81 -7.30
CA HIS A 75 6.20 -8.16 -8.08
C HIS A 75 5.67 -7.63 -9.42
N LYS A 76 4.89 -8.42 -10.16
CA LYS A 76 4.27 -7.98 -11.42
C LYS A 76 3.34 -6.80 -11.24
N VAL A 77 2.53 -6.79 -10.18
CA VAL A 77 1.61 -5.69 -9.89
C VAL A 77 2.40 -4.43 -9.58
N ILE A 78 3.43 -4.50 -8.74
CA ILE A 78 4.30 -3.35 -8.46
C ILE A 78 4.88 -2.80 -9.75
N VAL A 79 5.52 -3.65 -10.57
CA VAL A 79 6.13 -3.22 -11.84
C VAL A 79 5.08 -2.61 -12.78
N HIS A 80 3.90 -3.22 -12.89
CA HIS A 80 2.82 -2.69 -13.71
C HIS A 80 2.38 -1.31 -13.24
N GLU A 81 1.89 -1.17 -12.01
CA GLU A 81 1.35 0.08 -11.47
C GLU A 81 2.37 1.22 -11.51
N THR A 82 3.63 0.92 -11.15
CA THR A 82 4.71 1.93 -11.14
C THR A 82 5.16 2.34 -12.54
N SER A 83 4.88 1.54 -13.57
CA SER A 83 5.23 1.81 -14.98
C SER A 83 4.14 2.55 -15.76
N LEU A 84 2.93 2.66 -15.20
CA LEU A 84 1.84 3.37 -15.85
C LEU A 84 2.24 4.82 -16.11
N ALA A 85 2.18 5.22 -17.38
CA ALA A 85 2.38 6.60 -17.77
C ALA A 85 1.18 7.43 -17.30
N HIS A 86 1.46 8.52 -16.60
CA HIS A 86 0.44 9.45 -16.14
C HIS A 86 0.62 10.77 -16.92
N GLU A 87 -0.42 11.17 -17.65
CA GLU A 87 -0.41 12.40 -18.48
C GLU A 87 -0.74 13.66 -17.67
N ASP A 88 -0.72 13.59 -16.34
CA ASP A 88 -1.03 14.70 -15.43
C ASP A 88 0.21 15.55 -15.07
N GLY A 89 1.40 15.11 -15.50
CA GLY A 89 2.68 15.75 -15.18
C GLY A 89 3.02 15.70 -13.69
N ALA A 90 2.40 14.80 -12.93
CA ALA A 90 2.66 14.59 -11.52
C ALA A 90 3.76 13.55 -11.28
N ARG A 91 4.42 13.65 -10.12
CA ARG A 91 5.27 12.59 -9.58
C ARG A 91 4.41 11.59 -8.84
N HIS A 92 4.53 10.31 -9.20
CA HIS A 92 3.76 9.23 -8.61
C HIS A 92 4.64 8.36 -7.73
N PHE A 93 4.37 8.36 -6.44
CA PHE A 93 5.05 7.50 -5.46
C PHE A 93 4.13 6.40 -4.98
N HIS A 94 4.68 5.20 -4.89
CA HIS A 94 3.93 3.99 -4.58
C HIS A 94 4.38 3.42 -3.24
N PHE A 95 3.42 2.87 -2.52
CA PHE A 95 3.57 2.21 -1.23
C PHE A 95 2.85 0.87 -1.31
N LEU A 96 3.41 -0.18 -0.72
CA LEU A 96 2.79 -1.50 -0.67
C LEU A 96 2.33 -1.83 0.74
N TYR A 97 1.09 -2.27 0.88
CA TYR A 97 0.57 -2.85 2.11
C TYR A 97 0.11 -4.29 1.90
N HIS A 98 0.53 -5.20 2.78
CA HIS A 98 -0.04 -6.54 2.87
C HIS A 98 0.13 -7.11 4.28
N HIS A 99 -0.95 -7.56 4.93
CA HIS A 99 -0.91 -8.06 6.31
C HIS A 99 -0.08 -9.35 6.47
N ASP A 100 -0.14 -10.27 5.49
CA ASP A 100 0.66 -11.49 5.52
C ASP A 100 2.14 -11.20 5.22
N THR A 101 3.03 -11.99 5.82
CA THR A 101 4.49 -11.85 5.70
C THR A 101 5.18 -13.10 5.14
N ASP A 102 4.44 -14.20 4.95
CA ASP A 102 4.93 -15.50 4.46
C ASP A 102 5.50 -15.46 3.02
N TRP A 103 5.11 -14.46 2.24
CA TRP A 103 5.59 -14.21 0.88
C TRP A 103 6.90 -13.39 0.81
N ARG A 104 7.36 -12.81 1.92
CA ARG A 104 8.52 -11.89 1.96
C ARG A 104 9.85 -12.53 1.58
N GLY A 105 10.08 -13.77 2.01
CA GLY A 105 11.32 -14.49 1.69
C GLY A 105 11.49 -14.66 0.18
N TYR A 106 10.45 -15.17 -0.49
CA TYR A 106 10.42 -15.27 -1.94
C TYR A 106 10.50 -13.89 -2.62
N PHE A 107 9.91 -12.86 -2.02
CA PHE A 107 9.93 -11.51 -2.58
C PHE A 107 11.35 -10.95 -2.61
N PHE A 108 12.07 -11.10 -1.51
CA PHE A 108 13.48 -10.74 -1.43
C PHE A 108 14.30 -11.44 -2.52
N ASP A 109 14.09 -12.74 -2.73
CA ASP A 109 14.77 -13.49 -3.80
C ASP A 109 14.50 -12.92 -5.19
N ILE A 110 13.24 -12.56 -5.50
CA ILE A 110 12.90 -11.95 -6.78
C ILE A 110 13.56 -10.57 -6.91
N VAL A 111 13.42 -9.71 -5.90
CA VAL A 111 13.95 -8.33 -5.94
C VAL A 111 15.47 -8.30 -6.05
N SER A 112 16.17 -9.30 -5.49
CA SER A 112 17.63 -9.43 -5.62
C SER A 112 18.10 -9.64 -7.07
N ARG A 113 17.22 -10.14 -7.94
CA ARG A 113 17.49 -10.45 -9.36
C ARG A 113 16.82 -9.44 -10.30
N GLU A 114 15.65 -8.95 -9.91
CA GLU A 114 14.79 -8.05 -10.66
C GLU A 114 14.42 -6.86 -9.74
N PRO A 115 15.29 -5.85 -9.66
CA PRO A 115 15.12 -4.70 -8.76
C PRO A 115 13.78 -3.98 -8.98
N LEU A 116 13.21 -3.47 -7.89
CA LEU A 116 11.95 -2.74 -7.94
C LEU A 116 12.16 -1.33 -8.54
N PRO A 117 11.12 -0.78 -9.19
CA PRO A 117 11.15 0.60 -9.68
C PRO A 117 11.41 1.60 -8.55
N PRO A 118 12.21 2.66 -8.79
CA PRO A 118 12.65 3.56 -7.74
C PRO A 118 11.48 4.35 -7.13
N ASN A 119 10.36 4.51 -7.85
CA ASN A 119 9.18 5.20 -7.36
C ASN A 119 8.31 4.35 -6.40
N LEU A 120 8.71 3.12 -6.07
CA LEU A 120 8.22 2.42 -4.89
C LEU A 120 9.05 2.83 -3.66
N LEU A 121 8.42 3.50 -2.70
CA LEU A 121 9.14 4.08 -1.56
C LEU A 121 9.15 3.15 -0.34
N SER A 122 8.11 2.36 -0.10
CA SER A 122 8.03 1.51 1.10
C SER A 122 7.08 0.33 0.96
N VAL A 123 7.34 -0.69 1.77
CA VAL A 123 6.53 -1.90 1.95
C VAL A 123 6.26 -2.09 3.44
N SER A 124 5.01 -2.36 3.83
CA SER A 124 4.68 -2.62 5.24
C SER A 124 3.56 -3.66 5.39
N GLU A 125 3.57 -4.34 6.53
CA GLU A 125 2.45 -5.20 6.98
C GLU A 125 1.45 -4.47 7.88
N ASN A 126 1.72 -3.21 8.22
CA ASN A 126 0.85 -2.42 9.08
C ASN A 126 0.51 -1.10 8.41
N LEU A 127 -0.80 -0.84 8.28
CA LEU A 127 -1.30 0.30 7.55
C LEU A 127 -1.14 1.62 8.31
N ASP A 128 -1.24 1.64 9.65
CA ASP A 128 -1.14 2.89 10.42
C ASP A 128 0.27 3.48 10.38
N PRO A 129 1.34 2.72 10.68
CA PRO A 129 2.71 3.21 10.57
C PRO A 129 3.06 3.58 9.12
N LEU A 130 2.51 2.86 8.12
CA LEU A 130 2.68 3.20 6.72
C LEU A 130 2.04 4.56 6.39
N CYS A 131 0.81 4.81 6.84
CA CYS A 131 0.13 6.09 6.64
C CYS A 131 0.88 7.24 7.33
N LEU A 132 1.38 7.04 8.55
CA LEU A 132 2.21 8.02 9.25
C LEU A 132 3.50 8.32 8.50
N TRP A 133 4.15 7.28 7.98
CA TRP A 133 5.36 7.42 7.17
C TRP A 133 5.12 8.18 5.87
N MET A 134 4.00 7.89 5.19
CA MET A 134 3.58 8.63 4.00
C MET A 134 3.34 10.11 4.32
N ALA A 135 2.59 10.41 5.39
CA ALA A 135 2.33 11.78 5.82
C ALA A 135 3.63 12.53 6.16
N PHE A 136 4.56 11.85 6.83
CA PHE A 136 5.90 12.38 7.08
C PHE A 136 6.63 12.70 5.78
N LEU A 137 6.71 11.75 4.84
CA LEU A 137 7.36 11.97 3.55
C LEU A 137 6.75 13.12 2.75
N ARG A 138 5.43 13.30 2.84
CA ARG A 138 4.70 14.40 2.21
C ARG A 138 5.32 15.75 2.59
N GLN A 139 5.59 15.97 3.88
CA GLN A 139 6.16 17.23 4.39
C GLN A 139 7.51 17.59 3.76
N TYR A 140 8.28 16.59 3.31
CA TYR A 140 9.58 16.80 2.66
C TYR A 140 9.50 16.88 1.14
N ILE A 141 8.36 16.49 0.54
CA ILE A 141 8.11 16.61 -0.90
C ILE A 141 7.41 17.93 -1.23
N ASP A 142 6.57 18.44 -0.31
CA ASP A 142 5.60 19.52 -0.54
C ASP A 142 6.16 20.96 -0.50
N GLU A 143 7.40 21.21 -0.08
CA GLU A 143 7.90 22.60 0.01
C GLU A 143 7.89 23.34 -1.34
N HIS A 144 7.89 22.62 -2.48
CA HIS A 144 7.85 23.23 -3.82
C HIS A 144 7.00 22.51 -4.88
N ASP A 145 6.37 21.36 -4.58
CA ASP A 145 5.75 20.54 -5.63
C ASP A 145 4.35 20.01 -5.29
N LYS A 146 3.33 20.81 -5.62
CA LYS A 146 1.91 20.44 -5.53
C LYS A 146 1.48 19.34 -6.52
N LYS A 147 2.39 18.82 -7.36
CA LYS A 147 2.09 17.77 -8.34
C LYS A 147 2.62 16.40 -7.89
N THR A 148 2.48 16.06 -6.61
CA THR A 148 2.80 14.71 -6.13
C THR A 148 1.54 13.92 -5.79
N ARG A 149 1.44 12.70 -6.29
CA ARG A 149 0.37 11.74 -5.98
C ARG A 149 0.95 10.52 -5.28
N PHE A 150 0.32 10.12 -4.18
CA PHE A 150 0.63 8.86 -3.51
C PHE A 150 -0.34 7.77 -3.93
N HIS A 151 0.18 6.56 -4.11
CA HIS A 151 -0.57 5.36 -4.44
C HIS A 151 -0.27 4.26 -3.43
N LEU A 152 -1.31 3.66 -2.85
CA LEU A 152 -1.21 2.49 -1.99
C LEU A 152 -1.66 1.25 -2.77
N ILE A 153 -0.72 0.34 -3.02
CA ILE A 153 -0.95 -0.94 -3.66
C ILE A 153 -1.25 -1.97 -2.57
N ILE A 154 -2.43 -2.59 -2.64
CA ILE A 154 -2.86 -3.69 -1.79
C ILE A 154 -3.03 -4.93 -2.67
N PRO A 155 -1.96 -5.72 -2.87
CA PRO A 155 -2.07 -6.96 -3.64
C PRO A 155 -2.96 -7.94 -2.88
N ALA A 156 -3.75 -8.73 -3.61
CA ALA A 156 -4.57 -9.76 -3.00
C ALA A 156 -4.75 -10.91 -3.99
N TYR A 157 -4.65 -12.14 -3.49
CA TYR A 157 -4.91 -13.37 -4.26
C TYR A 157 -6.14 -14.12 -3.73
N ARG A 158 -6.67 -13.66 -2.60
CA ARG A 158 -7.95 -14.02 -2.00
C ARG A 158 -8.64 -12.74 -1.54
N PRO A 159 -9.97 -12.76 -1.40
CA PRO A 159 -10.70 -11.65 -0.79
C PRO A 159 -10.10 -11.27 0.57
N LEU A 160 -9.86 -9.97 0.74
CA LEU A 160 -9.30 -9.32 1.92
C LEU A 160 -10.27 -8.21 2.33
N VAL A 161 -10.74 -8.27 3.57
CA VAL A 161 -11.66 -7.28 4.15
C VAL A 161 -11.00 -6.67 5.37
N ILE A 162 -10.85 -5.34 5.36
CA ILE A 162 -10.50 -4.56 6.54
C ILE A 162 -11.79 -4.07 7.18
N LYS A 163 -12.11 -4.62 8.36
CA LYS A 163 -13.38 -4.36 9.06
C LYS A 163 -13.35 -3.07 9.85
N ASP A 164 -12.21 -2.72 10.43
CA ASP A 164 -12.11 -1.51 11.24
C ASP A 164 -12.30 -0.26 10.37
N PRO A 165 -13.00 0.77 10.88
CA PRO A 165 -13.13 2.05 10.19
C PRO A 165 -11.74 2.63 9.86
N LEU A 166 -11.45 2.73 8.57
CA LEU A 166 -10.17 3.22 8.08
C LEU A 166 -10.31 4.69 7.65
N ILE A 167 -9.61 5.57 8.36
CA ILE A 167 -9.53 7.00 8.03
C ILE A 167 -8.13 7.31 7.52
N PHE A 168 -8.02 7.68 6.25
CA PHE A 168 -6.76 8.20 5.72
C PHE A 168 -6.57 9.67 6.13
N PRO A 169 -5.40 10.04 6.69
CA PRO A 169 -5.10 11.44 7.02
C PRO A 169 -5.24 12.36 5.80
N ALA A 170 -5.77 13.57 6.01
CA ALA A 170 -5.95 14.57 4.94
C ALA A 170 -4.61 14.95 4.27
N ASP A 171 -3.51 14.88 5.02
CA ASP A 171 -2.16 15.19 4.54
C ASP A 171 -1.62 14.16 3.53
N LEU A 172 -2.31 13.02 3.33
CA LEU A 172 -1.94 12.06 2.28
C LEU A 172 -2.37 12.51 0.88
N PHE A 173 -3.37 13.39 0.77
CA PHE A 173 -3.99 13.71 -0.50
C PHE A 173 -3.11 14.61 -1.39
N PRO A 174 -3.12 14.42 -2.74
CA PRO A 174 -3.91 13.46 -3.50
C PRO A 174 -3.36 12.03 -3.37
N PHE A 175 -4.27 11.11 -3.03
CA PHE A 175 -4.00 9.74 -2.65
C PHE A 175 -4.93 8.78 -3.37
N THR A 176 -4.41 7.65 -3.82
CA THR A 176 -5.17 6.58 -4.49
C THR A 176 -4.89 5.25 -3.79
N VAL A 177 -5.92 4.44 -3.58
CA VAL A 177 -5.77 3.04 -3.17
C VAL A 177 -6.03 2.15 -4.38
N GLN A 178 -5.14 1.20 -4.62
CA GLN A 178 -5.16 0.28 -5.75
C GLN A 178 -5.22 -1.15 -5.23
N GLY A 179 -6.22 -1.90 -5.70
CA GLY A 179 -6.38 -3.33 -5.43
C GLY A 179 -6.68 -4.07 -6.72
N LEU A 180 -6.57 -5.40 -6.68
CA LEU A 180 -6.84 -6.23 -7.86
C LEU A 180 -8.33 -6.52 -8.03
N VAL A 181 -8.74 -6.60 -9.30
CA VAL A 181 -10.07 -7.04 -9.74
C VAL A 181 -9.90 -8.32 -10.54
N HIS A 182 -10.66 -9.36 -10.19
CA HIS A 182 -10.74 -10.60 -10.93
C HIS A 182 -12.19 -11.03 -11.06
N ASP A 183 -12.59 -11.50 -12.25
CA ASP A 183 -14.00 -11.83 -12.55
C ASP A 183 -14.97 -10.70 -12.18
N SER A 184 -14.57 -9.45 -12.50
CA SER A 184 -15.30 -8.22 -12.15
C SER A 184 -15.55 -8.00 -10.65
N LYS A 185 -14.85 -8.74 -9.77
CA LYS A 185 -14.94 -8.61 -8.31
C LYS A 185 -13.67 -8.01 -7.74
N ALA A 186 -13.81 -6.97 -6.94
CA ALA A 186 -12.70 -6.42 -6.16
C ALA A 186 -12.27 -7.44 -5.10
N TYR A 187 -10.96 -7.65 -4.97
CA TYR A 187 -10.41 -8.55 -3.95
C TYR A 187 -10.14 -7.83 -2.62
N VAL A 188 -10.14 -6.50 -2.61
CA VAL A 188 -9.87 -5.70 -1.42
C VAL A 188 -11.10 -4.86 -1.08
N TRP A 189 -11.56 -4.96 0.15
CA TRP A 189 -12.69 -4.20 0.68
C TRP A 189 -12.26 -3.46 1.94
N LEU A 190 -12.50 -2.15 1.97
CA LEU A 190 -12.11 -1.26 3.06
C LEU A 190 -13.36 -0.66 3.69
N ASN A 191 -13.48 -0.74 5.00
CA ASN A 191 -14.50 0.00 5.74
C ASN A 191 -14.10 1.47 5.85
N LEU A 192 -14.42 2.27 4.83
CA LEU A 192 -14.23 3.72 4.89
C LEU A 192 -15.45 4.35 5.56
N PRO A 193 -15.29 5.15 6.63
CA PRO A 193 -16.41 5.91 7.16
C PRO A 193 -16.91 6.83 6.04
N THR A 194 -18.24 6.88 5.87
CA THR A 194 -18.87 7.70 4.82
C THR A 194 -18.34 9.13 4.93
N MET A 195 -17.52 9.55 3.96
CA MET A 195 -17.12 10.94 3.85
C MET A 195 -18.40 11.75 3.70
N THR A 196 -18.79 12.51 4.73
CA THR A 196 -19.68 13.65 4.52
C THR A 196 -19.05 14.48 3.41
N LYS A 197 -19.78 14.63 2.29
CA LYS A 197 -19.39 15.36 1.07
C LYS A 197 -18.40 16.49 1.37
N PRO A 198 -17.30 16.64 0.60
CA PRO A 198 -16.51 17.87 0.68
C PRO A 198 -17.45 19.08 0.45
N PRO A 199 -17.25 20.20 1.17
CA PRO A 199 -18.14 21.34 1.09
C PRO A 199 -18.28 21.81 -0.37
N PRO A 200 -19.49 22.22 -0.81
CA PRO A 200 -19.69 22.67 -2.18
C PRO A 200 -18.74 23.84 -2.47
N ILE A 201 -18.07 23.75 -3.62
CA ILE A 201 -17.24 24.83 -4.15
C ILE A 201 -18.14 26.07 -4.32
N PRO A 202 -17.79 27.24 -3.75
CA PRO A 202 -18.59 28.44 -3.92
C PRO A 202 -18.67 28.78 -5.41
N SER A 203 -19.91 28.91 -5.90
CA SER A 203 -20.19 29.40 -7.25
C SER A 203 -19.91 30.91 -7.27
N ASN A 204 -19.04 31.36 -8.17
CA ASN A 204 -18.91 32.78 -8.52
C ASN A 204 -20.16 33.28 -9.25
#